data_AF-A0A168Q6I2-F1
#
_entry.id   AF-A0A168Q6I2-F1
#
_cell.length_a   1.000
_cell.length_b   1.000
_cell.length_c   1.000
_cell.angle_alpha   90.00
_cell.angle_beta   90.00
_cell.angle_gamma   90.00
#
_symmetry.space_group_name_H-M   'P 1'
#
loop_
_entity.id
_entity.type
_entity.pdbx_description
1 polymer ?
#
loop_
_entity_poly.entity_id
_entity_poly.type
_entity_poly.pdbx_seq_one_letter_code
_entity_poly.pdbx_strand_id
1 'polypeptide(L)'
;MEVAEGLSVQIMSIITGSASGGMGIALSTLGDTFYNAALATGISPDALHRIAAVASGASIFPNNGALLTLLAVTGLSHKETYKDVFVVAFIIPTIALIVGVIMGIIGLV
;
A
#
# COMPACT_ATOMS: atom_id res chain seq x y z
N MET A 1 7.71 12.98 4.91
CA MET A 1 7.78 11.70 5.67
C MET A 1 6.72 10.72 5.15
N GLU A 2 5.44 11.11 5.16
CA GLU A 2 4.32 10.27 4.71
C GLU A 2 4.50 9.70 3.29
N VAL A 3 5.02 10.52 2.36
CA VAL A 3 5.37 10.08 0.99
C VAL A 3 6.40 8.95 1.01
N ALA A 4 7.43 9.05 1.85
CA ALA A 4 8.51 8.07 1.91
C ALA A 4 8.01 6.75 2.49
N GLU A 5 7.25 6.80 3.59
CA GLU A 5 6.62 5.62 4.18
C GLU A 5 5.65 4.95 3.21
N GLY A 6 4.72 5.71 2.64
CA GLY A 6 3.75 5.18 1.69
C GLY A 6 4.41 4.52 0.48
N LEU A 7 5.44 5.15 -0.08
CA LEU A 7 6.18 4.57 -1.21
C LEU A 7 6.94 3.31 -0.81
N SER A 8 7.63 3.31 0.34
CA SER A 8 8.33 2.14 0.85
C SER A 8 7.41 0.94 1.06
N VAL A 9 6.26 1.16 1.69
CA VAL A 9 5.24 0.12 1.92
C VAL A 9 4.66 -0.36 0.60
N GLN A 10 4.26 0.56 -0.29
CA GLN A 10 3.67 0.20 -1.58
C GLN A 10 4.61 -0.65 -2.42
N ILE A 11 5.87 -0.24 -2.57
CA ILE A 11 6.88 -1.00 -3.33
C ILE A 11 7.09 -2.38 -2.71
N MET A 12 7.22 -2.47 -1.39
CA MET A 12 7.45 -3.75 -0.72
C MET A 12 6.26 -4.70 -0.84
N SER A 13 5.04 -4.16 -0.78
CA SER A 13 3.80 -4.92 -0.99
C SER A 13 3.64 -5.43 -2.43
N ILE A 14 4.11 -4.67 -3.43
CA ILE A 14 4.17 -5.13 -4.82
C ILE A 14 5.18 -6.27 -4.98
N ILE A 15 6.41 -6.09 -4.47
CA ILE A 15 7.47 -7.10 -4.55
C ILE A 15 7.03 -8.40 -3.86
N THR A 16 6.42 -8.28 -2.69
CA THR A 16 5.95 -9.43 -1.91
C THR A 16 4.69 -10.05 -2.50
N GLY A 17 3.91 -9.31 -3.29
CA GLY A 17 2.60 -9.77 -3.79
C GLY A 17 1.57 -9.95 -2.66
N SER A 18 1.74 -9.23 -1.55
CA SER A 18 0.87 -9.30 -0.37
C SER A 18 0.88 -7.97 0.37
N ALA A 19 -0.31 -7.46 0.68
CA ALA A 19 -0.49 -6.20 1.40
C ALA A 19 0.11 -6.27 2.81
N SER A 20 -0.36 -7.21 3.63
CA SER A 20 0.09 -7.37 5.02
C SER A 20 1.56 -7.80 5.13
N GLY A 21 2.01 -8.67 4.22
CA GLY A 21 3.41 -9.11 4.17
C GLY A 21 4.37 -7.95 3.86
N GLY A 22 4.07 -7.18 2.80
CA GLY A 22 4.94 -6.07 2.41
C GLY A 22 4.95 -4.92 3.41
N MET A 23 3.79 -4.59 4.00
CA MET A 23 3.72 -3.64 5.10
C MET A 23 4.55 -4.11 6.29
N GLY A 24 4.41 -5.37 6.70
CA GLY A 24 5.16 -5.92 7.82
C GLY A 24 6.66 -5.79 7.61
N ILE A 25 7.17 -6.17 6.44
CA ILE A 25 8.59 -6.06 6.09
C ILE A 25 9.05 -4.59 6.12
N ALA A 26 8.29 -3.70 5.49
CA ALA A 26 8.62 -2.28 5.43
C ALA A 26 8.66 -1.64 6.83
N LEU A 27 7.67 -1.91 7.67
CA LEU A 27 7.60 -1.37 9.03
C LEU A 27 8.61 -2.02 9.97
N SER A 28 8.94 -3.31 9.81
CA SER A 28 10.04 -3.92 10.58
C SER A 28 11.41 -3.33 10.24
N THR A 29 11.57 -2.76 9.05
CA THR A 29 12.86 -2.18 8.61
C THR A 29 12.95 -0.68 8.85
N LEU A 30 11.87 0.05 8.56
CA LEU A 30 11.85 1.52 8.54
C LEU A 30 10.87 2.13 9.56
N GLY A 31 10.07 1.31 10.26
CA GLY A 31 9.03 1.77 11.18
C GLY A 31 9.58 2.64 12.29
N ASP A 32 10.68 2.24 12.94
CA ASP A 32 11.33 3.05 13.98
C ASP A 32 11.83 4.40 13.42
N THR A 33 12.29 4.43 12.17
CA THR A 33 12.76 5.66 11.52
C THR A 33 11.59 6.61 11.30
N PHE A 34 10.48 6.11 10.76
CA PHE A 34 9.28 6.92 10.52
C PHE A 34 8.60 7.34 11.83
N TYR A 35 8.56 6.46 12.83
CA TYR A 35 8.01 6.77 14.15
C TYR A 35 8.77 7.90 14.83
N ASN A 36 10.10 7.83 14.88
CA ASN A 36 10.92 8.90 15.45
C ASN A 36 10.78 10.22 14.68
N ALA A 37 10.70 10.15 13.34
CA ALA A 37 10.45 11.32 12.51
C ALA A 37 9.04 11.90 12.73
N ALA A 38 8.04 11.07 13.04
CA ALA A 38 6.69 11.49 13.39
C ALA A 38 6.68 12.29 14.68
N LEU A 39 7.34 11.78 15.71
CA LEU A 39 7.48 12.47 17.00
C LEU A 39 8.19 13.82 16.84
N ALA A 40 9.20 13.91 15.98
CA ALA A 40 9.91 15.16 15.71
C ALA A 40 9.09 16.19 14.92
N THR A 41 8.11 15.75 14.14
CA THR A 41 7.27 16.61 13.29
C THR A 41 5.87 16.85 13.84
N GLY A 42 5.51 16.20 14.96
CA GLY A 42 4.19 16.28 15.58
C GLY A 42 3.09 15.51 14.84
N ILE A 43 3.46 14.64 13.89
CA ILE A 43 2.50 13.80 13.15
C ILE A 43 2.13 12.59 14.03
N SER A 44 0.83 12.27 14.06
CA SER A 44 0.34 11.11 14.81
C SER A 44 0.84 9.80 14.16
N PRO A 45 1.40 8.86 14.94
CA PRO A 45 1.73 7.51 14.45
C PRO A 45 0.54 6.76 13.86
N ASP A 46 -0.68 7.01 14.36
CA ASP A 46 -1.91 6.43 13.80
C ASP A 46 -2.17 6.93 12.37
N ALA A 47 -1.83 8.18 12.08
CA ALA A 47 -1.95 8.75 10.73
C ALA A 47 -1.00 8.04 9.76
N LEU A 48 0.26 7.88 10.17
CA LEU A 48 1.27 7.11 9.42
C LEU A 48 0.81 5.67 9.16
N HIS A 49 0.29 5.00 10.18
CA HIS A 49 -0.23 3.64 10.01
C HIS A 49 -1.40 3.57 9.00
N ARG A 50 -2.31 4.55 9.00
CA ARG A 50 -3.38 4.65 7.98
C ARG A 50 -2.80 4.82 6.58
N ILE A 51 -1.79 5.67 6.40
CA ILE A 51 -1.10 5.87 5.12
C ILE A 51 -0.43 4.57 4.66
N ALA A 52 0.29 3.88 5.55
CA ALA A 52 0.89 2.59 5.28
C ALA A 52 -0.17 1.54 4.86
N ALA A 53 -1.33 1.51 5.53
CA ALA A 53 -2.42 0.59 5.21
C ALA A 53 -2.96 0.82 3.80
N VAL A 54 -3.24 2.07 3.43
CA VAL A 54 -3.70 2.41 2.08
C VAL A 54 -2.63 2.08 1.03
N ALA A 55 -1.37 2.43 1.31
CA ALA A 55 -0.24 2.14 0.41
C ALA A 55 -0.08 0.64 0.11
N SER A 56 -0.25 -0.21 1.13
CA SER A 56 -0.11 -1.67 1.01
C SER A 56 -1.15 -2.31 0.08
N GLY A 57 -2.27 -1.63 -0.15
CA GLY A 57 -3.37 -2.11 -0.98
C GLY A 57 -2.97 -2.34 -2.44
N ALA A 58 -1.96 -1.62 -2.96
CA ALA A 58 -1.53 -1.72 -4.35
C ALA A 58 -0.67 -2.97 -4.67
N SER A 59 -0.85 -4.07 -3.94
CA SER A 59 -0.02 -5.28 -4.00
C SER A 59 -0.34 -6.27 -5.14
N ILE A 60 -1.25 -5.91 -6.06
CA ILE A 60 -1.96 -6.85 -6.94
C ILE A 60 -1.24 -7.18 -8.28
N PHE A 61 0.05 -7.48 -8.23
CA PHE A 61 0.84 -7.87 -9.41
C PHE A 61 0.68 -9.38 -9.73
N PRO A 62 1.18 -9.89 -10.87
CA PRO A 62 0.97 -11.29 -11.28
C PRO A 62 1.41 -12.35 -10.25
N ASN A 63 2.30 -11.99 -9.32
CA ASN A 63 2.76 -12.79 -8.19
C ASN A 63 1.80 -12.78 -6.98
N ASN A 64 0.69 -12.04 -7.04
CA ASN A 64 -0.26 -11.91 -5.94
C ASN A 64 -1.17 -13.15 -5.81
N GLY A 65 -1.19 -13.76 -4.63
CA GLY A 65 -1.95 -14.99 -4.37
C GLY A 65 -3.47 -14.82 -4.49
N ALA A 66 -4.02 -13.64 -4.17
CA ALA A 66 -5.44 -13.37 -4.30
C ALA A 66 -5.87 -13.28 -5.78
N LEU A 67 -5.03 -12.70 -6.64
CA LEU A 67 -5.24 -12.72 -8.09
C LEU A 67 -5.22 -14.15 -8.63
N LEU A 68 -4.26 -14.98 -8.19
CA LEU A 68 -4.18 -16.36 -8.64
C LEU A 68 -5.42 -17.17 -8.22
N THR A 69 -5.91 -16.94 -7.00
CA THR A 69 -7.14 -17.56 -6.48
C THR A 69 -8.36 -17.11 -7.27
N LEU A 70 -8.46 -15.82 -7.61
CA LEU A 70 -9.53 -15.27 -8.45
C LEU A 70 -9.57 -15.97 -9.81
N LEU A 71 -8.44 -16.11 -10.49
CA LEU A 71 -8.37 -16.79 -11.79
C LEU A 71 -8.74 -18.26 -11.67
N ALA A 72 -8.28 -18.95 -10.62
CA ALA A 72 -8.60 -20.36 -10.39
C ALA A 72 -10.10 -20.61 -10.14
N VAL A 73 -10.77 -19.73 -9.40
CA VAL A 73 -12.21 -19.88 -9.07
C VAL A 73 -13.10 -19.44 -10.24
N THR A 74 -12.72 -18.40 -10.98
CA THR A 74 -13.52 -17.88 -12.10
C THR A 74 -13.29 -18.62 -13.42
N GLY A 75 -12.15 -19.31 -13.56
CA GLY A 75 -11.75 -19.96 -14.81
C GLY A 75 -11.33 -18.98 -15.92
N LEU A 76 -11.24 -17.68 -15.61
CA LEU A 76 -10.82 -16.65 -16.56
C LEU A 76 -9.30 -16.64 -16.73
N SER A 77 -8.83 -16.20 -17.90
CA SER A 77 -7.40 -16.00 -18.12
C SER A 77 -6.92 -14.65 -17.55
N HIS A 78 -5.63 -14.59 -17.22
CA HIS A 78 -4.99 -13.38 -16.74
C HIS A 78 -5.15 -12.20 -17.73
N LYS A 79 -5.21 -12.48 -19.03
CA LYS A 79 -5.38 -11.45 -20.07
C LYS A 79 -6.78 -10.80 -20.04
N GLU A 80 -7.80 -11.57 -19.66
CA GLU A 80 -9.19 -11.10 -19.60
C GLU A 80 -9.44 -10.27 -18.34
N THR A 81 -8.92 -10.70 -17.19
CA THR A 81 -9.28 -10.14 -15.89
C THR A 81 -8.32 -9.06 -15.38
N TYR A 82 -7.05 -9.11 -15.79
CA TYR A 82 -6.02 -8.30 -15.12
C TYR A 82 -6.18 -6.80 -15.29
N LYS A 83 -6.76 -6.34 -16.41
CA LYS A 83 -7.01 -4.91 -16.61
C LYS A 83 -7.94 -4.36 -15.53
N ASP A 84 -9.03 -5.07 -15.25
CA ASP A 84 -10.03 -4.63 -14.28
C ASP A 84 -9.46 -4.71 -12.86
N VAL A 85 -8.75 -5.81 -12.54
CA VAL A 85 -8.09 -5.98 -11.25
C VAL A 85 -7.01 -4.92 -11.03
N PHE A 86 -6.23 -4.59 -12.04
CA PHE A 86 -5.20 -3.55 -11.96
C PHE A 86 -5.82 -2.17 -11.69
N VAL A 87 -6.95 -1.84 -12.33
CA VAL A 87 -7.65 -0.58 -12.04
C VAL A 87 -8.14 -0.56 -10.59
N VAL A 88 -8.86 -1.60 -10.15
CA VAL A 88 -9.51 -1.62 -8.84
C VAL A 88 -8.51 -1.74 -7.69
N ALA A 89 -7.48 -2.56 -7.84
CA ALA A 89 -6.59 -2.94 -6.76
C ALA A 89 -5.16 -2.38 -6.89
N PHE A 90 -4.84 -1.62 -7.94
CA PHE A 90 -3.58 -0.84 -8.01
C PHE A 90 -3.84 0.65 -8.18
N ILE A 91 -4.63 1.05 -9.18
CA ILE A 91 -4.87 2.47 -9.48
C ILE A 91 -5.66 3.16 -8.38
N ILE A 92 -6.80 2.59 -7.95
CA ILE A 92 -7.63 3.20 -6.89
C ILE A 92 -6.84 3.35 -5.57
N PRO A 93 -6.14 2.31 -5.04
CA PRO A 93 -5.31 2.46 -3.85
C PRO A 93 -4.19 3.49 -4.01
N THR A 94 -3.59 3.60 -5.20
CA THR A 94 -2.56 4.61 -5.47
C THR A 94 -3.13 6.02 -5.44
N ILE A 95 -4.32 6.24 -6.00
CA ILE A 95 -5.02 7.53 -5.90
C ILE A 95 -5.38 7.83 -4.44
N ALA A 96 -5.91 6.84 -3.71
CA ALA A 96 -6.24 6.99 -2.30
C ALA A 96 -5.00 7.34 -1.45
N LEU A 97 -3.83 6.77 -1.77
CA LEU A 97 -2.56 7.12 -1.14
C LEU A 97 -2.20 8.59 -1.40
N ILE A 98 -2.29 9.05 -2.65
CA ILE A 98 -2.01 10.45 -3.02
C ILE A 98 -2.94 11.38 -2.24
N VAL A 99 -4.23 11.08 -2.19
CA VAL A 99 -5.21 11.87 -1.42
C VAL A 99 -4.90 11.84 0.07
N GLY A 100 -4.58 10.68 0.64
CA GLY A 100 -4.21 10.54 2.04
C GLY A 100 -2.97 11.36 2.42
N VAL A 101 -1.95 11.34 1.57
CA VAL A 101 -0.74 12.16 1.76
C VAL A 101 -1.08 13.65 1.68
N ILE A 102 -1.91 14.08 0.72
CA ILE A 102 -2.35 15.48 0.66
C ILE A 102 -3.12 15.87 1.92
N MET A 103 -3.99 14.99 2.42
CA MET A 103 -4.75 15.19 3.66
C MET A 103 -3.84 15.27 4.90
N GLY A 104 -2.75 14.49 4.94
CA GLY A 104 -1.73 14.58 5.98
C GLY A 104 -0.96 15.90 5.94
N ILE A 105 -0.57 16.36 4.74
CA ILE A 105 0.13 17.65 4.55
C ILE A 105 -0.73 18.84 5.02
N ILE A 106 -2.05 18.82 4.78
CA ILE A 106 -2.96 19.87 5.25
C ILE A 106 -3.35 19.73 6.74
N GLY A 107 -2.87 18.70 7.43
CA GLY A 107 -3.12 18.45 8.85
C GLY A 107 -4.53 17.96 9.19
N LEU A 108 -5.25 17.37 8.23
CA LEU A 108 -6.60 16.85 8.44
C LEU A 108 -6.62 15.42 9.03
N VAL A 109 -5.53 14.67 8.83
CA VAL A 109 -5.41 13.23 9.14
C VAL A 109 -4.15 12.95 9.92
#